data_AF-A0A2M9W9A4-F1
#
_entry.id   AF-A0A2M9W9A4-F1
#
_cell.length_a   1.000
_cell.length_b   1.000
_cell.length_c   1.000
_cell.angle_alpha   90.00
_cell.angle_beta   90.00
_cell.angle_gamma   90.00
#
_symmetry.space_group_name_H-M   'P 1'
#
loop_
_entity.id
_entity.type
_entity.pdbx_description
1 polymer ?
#
loop_
_entity_poly.entity_id
_entity_poly.type
_entity_poly.pdbx_seq_one_letter_code
_entity_poly.pdbx_strand_id
1 'polypeptide(L)'
;MSYSTSTVHRRFEILGNIVSDTARLWLIFDEQLYFSAVVDAVPVITRNVSRHRIVATMDCTCDLVGRLTLERYWQDETMSINVELKKHLIQILSEKKNLSMMPLGVA
;
A
#
# COMPACT_ATOMS: atom_id res chain seq x y z
N MET A 1 13.91 8.19 3.38
CA MET A 1 12.97 8.01 4.50
C MET A 1 12.76 6.51 4.76
N SER A 2 12.48 6.07 6.00
CA SER A 2 12.30 4.63 6.32
C SER A 2 11.44 4.39 7.56
N TYR A 3 10.72 3.26 7.61
CA TYR A 3 9.94 2.81 8.77
C TYR A 3 10.66 1.67 9.50
N SER A 4 10.50 1.55 10.82
CA SER A 4 10.95 0.34 11.53
C SER A 4 10.09 -0.86 11.13
N THR A 5 10.67 -2.06 11.16
CA THR A 5 9.93 -3.32 10.94
C THR A 5 8.70 -3.43 11.86
N SER A 6 8.83 -3.03 13.13
CA SER A 6 7.69 -2.99 14.07
C SER A 6 6.57 -2.04 13.64
N THR A 7 6.91 -0.89 13.05
CA THR A 7 5.92 0.07 12.56
C THR A 7 5.22 -0.49 11.33
N VAL A 8 5.98 -1.08 10.39
CA VAL A 8 5.42 -1.72 9.18
C VAL A 8 4.38 -2.76 9.55
N HIS A 9 4.70 -3.71 10.43
CA HIS A 9 3.78 -4.80 10.76
C HIS A 9 2.59 -4.41 11.65
N ARG A 10 2.71 -3.35 12.45
CA ARG A 10 1.64 -2.94 13.37
C ARG A 10 0.63 -1.98 12.73
N ARG A 11 1.12 -1.10 11.86
CA ARG A 11 0.34 0.06 11.36
C ARG A 11 -0.20 -0.17 9.96
N PHE A 12 0.53 -0.90 9.12
CA PHE A 12 0.21 -0.98 7.72
C PHE A 12 -0.30 -2.37 7.36
N GLU A 13 -1.29 -2.40 6.48
CA GLU A 13 -1.64 -3.61 5.75
C GLU A 13 -0.69 -3.78 4.57
N ILE A 14 -0.15 -4.99 4.39
CA ILE A 14 0.61 -5.33 3.18
C ILE A 14 -0.39 -5.73 2.10
N LEU A 15 -0.56 -4.87 1.11
CA LEU A 15 -1.52 -5.06 0.02
C LEU A 15 -0.99 -6.03 -1.04
N GLY A 16 0.33 -6.05 -1.26
CA GLY A 16 0.93 -6.90 -2.27
C GLY A 16 2.44 -6.80 -2.32
N ASN A 17 3.03 -7.64 -3.17
CA ASN A 17 4.46 -7.71 -3.40
C ASN A 17 4.75 -7.32 -4.85
N ILE A 18 5.78 -6.51 -5.06
CA ILE A 18 6.37 -6.26 -6.38
C ILE A 18 7.71 -6.97 -6.39
N VAL A 19 7.85 -7.96 -7.26
CA VAL A 19 9.06 -8.78 -7.37
C VAL A 19 9.66 -8.57 -8.75
N SER A 20 10.94 -8.20 -8.78
CA SER A 20 11.79 -8.24 -9.98
C SER A 20 13.05 -9.05 -9.66
N ASP A 21 13.86 -9.32 -10.67
CA ASP A 21 15.14 -10.03 -10.50
C ASP A 21 16.08 -9.31 -9.52
N THR A 22 15.93 -8.00 -9.38
CA THR A 22 16.84 -7.14 -8.62
C THR A 22 16.23 -6.56 -7.35
N ALA A 23 14.91 -6.63 -7.17
CA ALA A 23 14.23 -6.02 -6.04
C ALA A 23 13.02 -6.83 -5.57
N ARG A 24 12.84 -6.84 -4.25
CA ARG A 24 11.61 -7.32 -3.60
C ARG A 24 11.04 -6.16 -2.83
N LEU A 25 9.86 -5.71 -3.21
CA LEU A 25 9.21 -4.56 -2.62
C LEU A 25 7.83 -4.96 -2.08
N TRP A 26 7.41 -4.29 -1.03
CA TRP A 26 6.07 -4.38 -0.49
C TRP A 26 5.32 -3.11 -0.77
N LEU A 27 4.06 -3.31 -1.14
CA LEU A 27 3.09 -2.24 -1.15
C LEU A 27 2.34 -2.25 0.19
N ILE A 28 2.45 -1.14 0.91
CA ILE A 28 1.88 -0.98 2.25
C ILE A 28 0.80 0.09 2.24
N PHE A 29 -0.22 -0.07 3.08
CA PHE A 29 -1.35 0.85 3.18
C PHE A 29 -1.70 1.17 4.64
N ASP A 30 -1.92 2.46 4.90
CA ASP A 30 -2.37 2.99 6.17
C ASP A 30 -3.84 3.39 6.05
N GLU A 31 -4.72 2.64 6.71
CA GLU A 31 -6.16 2.87 6.72
C GLU A 31 -6.58 4.14 7.47
N GLN A 32 -5.76 4.64 8.39
CA GLN A 32 -6.08 5.80 9.21
C GLN A 32 -5.79 7.08 8.42
N LEU A 33 -4.64 7.13 7.76
CA LEU A 33 -4.24 8.27 6.94
C LEU A 33 -4.68 8.17 5.48
N TYR A 34 -5.21 7.02 5.07
CA TYR A 34 -5.55 6.75 3.68
C TYR A 34 -4.36 6.96 2.74
N PHE A 35 -3.22 6.41 3.14
CA PHE A 35 -1.91 6.63 2.52
C PHE A 35 -1.28 5.31 2.12
N SER A 36 -0.59 5.26 0.99
CA SER A 36 0.15 4.09 0.55
C SER A 36 1.59 4.41 0.18
N ALA A 37 2.46 3.41 0.33
CA ALA A 37 3.86 3.50 -0.03
C ALA A 37 4.39 2.17 -0.54
N VAL A 38 5.45 2.25 -1.33
CA VAL A 38 6.28 1.11 -1.71
C VAL A 38 7.53 1.12 -0.85
N VAL A 39 7.82 0.00 -0.20
CA VAL A 39 8.99 -0.17 0.68
C VAL A 39 9.81 -1.38 0.27
N ASP A 40 11.11 -1.38 0.60
CA ASP A 40 11.93 -2.60 0.45
C ASP A 40 11.37 -3.72 1.35
N ALA A 41 11.13 -4.90 0.80
CA ALA A 41 10.61 -6.05 1.54
C ALA A 41 11.62 -6.59 2.55
N VAL A 42 12.91 -6.53 2.19
CA VAL A 42 14.01 -6.92 3.08
C VAL A 42 14.46 -5.68 3.85
N PRO A 43 14.35 -5.66 5.19
CA PRO A 43 14.79 -4.52 5.97
C PRO A 43 16.32 -4.49 6.05
N VAL A 44 16.86 -3.28 6.23
CA VAL A 44 18.28 -3.05 6.52
C VAL A 44 18.44 -2.53 7.94
N ILE A 45 19.53 -2.93 8.60
CA ILE A 45 19.84 -2.42 9.93
C ILE A 45 20.41 -1.00 9.79
N THR A 46 19.74 -0.04 10.40
CA THR A 46 20.20 1.36 10.47
C THR A 46 20.11 1.83 11.91
N ARG A 47 21.23 2.27 12.49
CA ARG A 47 21.31 2.71 13.90
C ARG A 47 20.73 1.66 14.88
N ASN A 48 21.15 0.40 14.72
CA ASN A 48 20.69 -0.76 15.52
C ASN A 48 19.19 -1.07 15.45
N VAL A 49 18.46 -0.52 14.47
CA VAL A 49 17.05 -0.82 14.25
C VAL A 49 16.87 -1.38 12.85
N SER A 50 16.11 -2.47 12.73
CA SER A 50 15.68 -3.03 11.45
C SER A 50 14.63 -2.11 10.79
N ARG A 51 14.92 -1.64 9.58
CA ARG A 51 14.08 -0.65 8.88
C ARG A 51 13.85 -1.00 7.43
N HIS A 52 12.62 -0.79 6.96
CA HIS A 52 12.24 -0.84 5.56
C HIS A 52 12.38 0.56 4.96
N ARG A 53 13.21 0.69 3.92
CA ARG A 53 13.37 1.96 3.20
C ARG A 53 12.12 2.23 2.37
N ILE A 54 11.65 3.47 2.39
CA ILE A 54 10.55 3.92 1.54
C ILE A 54 11.12 4.27 0.18
N VAL A 55 10.65 3.58 -0.86
CA VAL A 55 11.07 3.73 -2.25
C VAL A 55 10.21 4.77 -2.96
N ALA A 56 8.91 4.73 -2.71
CA ALA A 56 7.95 5.68 -3.27
C ALA A 56 6.75 5.88 -2.33
N THR A 57 6.16 7.06 -2.39
CA THR A 57 4.83 7.35 -1.85
C THR A 57 3.82 7.28 -2.99
N MET A 58 2.64 6.72 -2.72
CA MET A 58 1.60 6.51 -3.71
C MET A 58 0.33 7.24 -3.29
N ASP A 59 -0.28 7.93 -4.25
CA ASP A 59 -1.61 8.48 -4.06
C ASP A 59 -2.65 7.36 -4.22
N CYS A 60 -3.61 7.36 -3.30
CA CYS A 60 -4.67 6.38 -3.22
C CYS A 60 -5.94 6.95 -3.82
N THR A 61 -6.36 6.43 -4.97
CA THR A 61 -7.74 6.59 -5.43
C THR A 61 -8.44 5.24 -5.35
N CYS A 62 -9.70 5.25 -4.92
CA CYS A 62 -10.49 4.03 -4.87
C CYS A 62 -11.77 4.22 -5.67
N ASP A 63 -12.04 3.27 -6.56
CA ASP A 63 -13.28 3.24 -7.29
C ASP A 63 -14.41 2.60 -6.46
N LEU A 64 -15.64 2.67 -7.00
CA LEU A 64 -16.86 2.10 -6.40
C LEU A 64 -16.84 0.56 -6.34
N VAL A 65 -15.79 -0.10 -6.85
CA VAL A 65 -15.64 -1.56 -6.91
C VAL A 65 -14.49 -2.05 -6.04
N GLY A 66 -13.99 -1.21 -5.12
CA GLY A 66 -12.94 -1.62 -4.20
C GLY A 66 -11.56 -1.77 -4.83
N ARG A 67 -11.34 -1.27 -6.05
CA ARG A 67 -10.00 -1.21 -6.63
C ARG A 67 -9.28 0.01 -6.09
N LEU A 68 -8.15 -0.22 -5.44
CA LEU A 68 -7.22 0.83 -5.11
C LEU A 68 -6.30 1.04 -6.33
N THR A 69 -6.44 2.19 -6.97
CA THR A 69 -5.47 2.66 -7.97
C THR A 69 -4.42 3.48 -7.24
N LEU A 70 -3.18 3.03 -7.37
CA LEU A 70 -2.03 3.65 -6.73
C LEU A 70 -1.18 4.32 -7.78
N GLU A 71 -1.01 5.63 -7.66
CA GLU A 71 -0.21 6.43 -8.58
C GLU A 71 1.00 7.00 -7.89
N ARG A 72 2.16 6.84 -8.52
CA ARG A 72 3.42 7.36 -7.97
C ARG A 72 3.43 8.88 -8.02
N TYR A 73 3.36 9.49 -6.85
CA TYR A 73 3.50 10.93 -6.68
C TYR A 73 4.99 11.23 -6.50
N TRP A 74 5.72 11.64 -7.56
CA TRP A 74 7.00 12.41 -7.52
C TRP A 74 8.06 12.17 -8.62
N GLN A 75 7.82 11.31 -9.63
CA GLN A 75 8.77 11.18 -10.75
C GLN A 75 8.04 11.24 -12.09
N ASP A 76 8.68 11.77 -13.13
CA ASP A 76 8.14 12.00 -14.49
C ASP A 76 7.64 10.72 -15.21
N GLU A 77 7.77 9.56 -14.55
CA GLU A 77 7.25 8.28 -15.01
C GLU A 77 5.96 7.91 -14.27
N THR A 78 4.86 7.81 -15.01
CA THR A 78 3.57 7.36 -14.48
C THR A 78 3.61 5.85 -14.25
N MET A 79 3.66 5.43 -12.99
CA MET A 79 3.48 4.04 -12.60
C MET A 79 2.15 3.91 -11.85
N SER A 80 1.20 3.21 -12.46
CA SER A 80 -0.11 2.91 -11.88
C SER A 80 -0.21 1.41 -11.61
N ILE A 81 -0.54 1.04 -10.37
CA ILE A 81 -0.83 -0.35 -10.00
C ILE A 81 -2.26 -0.42 -9.48
N ASN A 82 -3.02 -1.38 -10.01
CA ASN A 82 -4.33 -1.74 -9.48
C ASN A 82 -4.16 -2.87 -8.47
N VAL A 83 -4.71 -2.70 -7.28
CA VAL A 83 -4.70 -3.73 -6.24
C VAL A 83 -6.11 -4.02 -5.77
N GLU A 84 -6.45 -5.31 -5.74
CA GLU A 84 -7.70 -5.76 -5.13
C GLU A 84 -7.58 -5.69 -3.62
N LEU A 85 -8.48 -4.92 -3.00
CA LEU A 85 -8.53 -4.79 -1.56
C LEU A 85 -9.16 -6.03 -0.92
N LYS A 86 -8.63 -6.42 0.24
CA LYS A 86 -9.27 -7.44 1.09
C LYS A 86 -10.65 -6.94 1.54
N LYS A 87 -11.62 -7.86 1.67
CA LYS A 87 -13.02 -7.55 2.03
C LYS A 87 -13.16 -6.63 3.25
N HIS A 88 -12.35 -6.83 4.30
CA HIS A 88 -12.42 -6.01 5.51
C HIS A 88 -11.99 -4.54 5.24
N LEU A 89 -10.98 -4.32 4.38
CA LEU A 89 -10.58 -2.97 3.98
C LEU A 89 -11.66 -2.31 3.13
N ILE A 90 -12.31 -3.04 2.22
CA ILE A 90 -13.43 -2.53 1.43
C ILE A 90 -14.54 -2.03 2.34
N GLN A 91 -14.89 -2.79 3.38
CA GLN A 91 -15.92 -2.39 4.35
C GLN A 91 -15.53 -1.11 5.11
N ILE A 92 -14.32 -1.05 5.68
CA ILE A 92 -13.82 0.11 6.42
C ILE A 92 -13.81 1.37 5.53
N LEU A 93 -13.37 1.24 4.29
CA LEU A 93 -13.32 2.35 3.35
C LEU A 93 -14.71 2.80 2.90
N SER A 94 -15.62 1.85 2.68
CA SER A 94 -17.02 2.13 2.36
C SER A 94 -17.68 2.98 3.44
N GLU A 95 -17.51 2.57 4.70
CA GLU A 95 -18.03 3.26 5.89
C GLU A 95 -17.42 4.66 6.04
N LYS A 96 -16.09 4.79 5.90
CA LYS A 96 -15.40 6.10 6.05
C LYS A 96 -15.70 7.10 4.93
N LYS A 97 -15.93 6.63 3.71
CA LYS A 97 -16.14 7.50 2.54
C LYS A 97 -17.63 7.69 2.19
N ASN A 98 -18.56 7.02 2.90
CA ASN A 98 -19.96 6.92 2.51
C ASN A 98 -20.14 6.43 1.06
N LEU A 99 -19.30 5.47 0.64
CA LEU A 99 -19.34 4.88 -0.70
C LEU A 99 -19.75 3.41 -0.56
N SER A 100 -20.73 2.95 -1.34
CA SER A 100 -21.07 1.52 -1.38
C SER A 100 -20.09 0.81 -2.31
N MET A 101 -18.95 0.35 -1.76
CA MET A 101 -17.94 -0.35 -2.54
C MET A 101 -18.18 -1.85 -2.51
N MET A 102 -18.26 -2.50 -3.68
CA MET A 102 -18.46 -3.95 -3.78
C MET A 102 -17.15 -4.67 -4.13
N PRO A 103 -16.83 -5.84 -3.52
CA PRO A 103 -15.68 -6.63 -3.93
C PRO A 103 -15.80 -7.10 -5.37
N LEU A 104 -14.69 -7.09 -6.11
CA LEU A 104 -14.58 -7.81 -7.39
C LEU A 104 -14.65 -9.31 -7.13
N GLY A 105 -15.76 -9.91 -7.51
CA GLY A 105 -15.98 -11.35 -7.36
C GLY A 105 -17.27 -11.70 -6.66
N VAL A 106 -18.40 -11.24 -7.22
CA VAL A 106 -19.63 -12.03 -7.29
C VAL A 106 -20.27 -11.73 -8.65
N ALA A 107 -19.91 -12.53 -9.66
CA ALA A 107 -20.69 -12.73 -10.88
C ALA A 107 -20.77 -14.24 -11.10
#